data_AF-A0A9E5RNF6-F1
#
_entry.id   AF-A0A9E5RNF6-F1
#
_cell.length_a   1.000
_cell.length_b   1.000
_cell.length_c   1.000
_cell.angle_alpha   90.00
_cell.angle_beta   90.00
_cell.angle_gamma   90.00
#
_symmetry.space_group_name_H-M   'P 1'
#
loop_
_entity.id
_entity.type
_entity.pdbx_description
1 polymer ?
#
loop_
_entity_poly.entity_id
_entity_poly.type
_entity_poly.pdbx_seq_one_letter_code
_entity_poly.pdbx_strand_id
1 'polypeptide(L)'
;MRVVQVVFLVTNRRAGEFPQEVRSQVDALSLQQLEDLAQQLEVVSEVLPPNRPMERAWELARQLAKQPALNLRYTRVALTQRLKRLVSEGIGYGLALIFAHSP
;
A
#
# COMPACT_ATOMS: atom_id res chain seq x y z
N MET A 1 9.69 16.54 -13.25
CA MET A 1 9.61 15.34 -14.10
C MET A 1 9.31 14.15 -13.19
N ARG A 2 8.16 13.47 -13.41
CA ARG A 2 7.55 12.42 -12.55
C ARG A 2 8.53 11.24 -12.35
N VAL A 3 8.51 10.42 -11.30
CA VAL A 3 7.54 9.32 -11.06
C VAL A 3 7.96 8.63 -9.73
N VAL A 4 7.14 8.71 -8.67
CA VAL A 4 7.12 7.70 -7.60
C VAL A 4 5.69 7.17 -7.54
N GLN A 5 5.41 6.31 -8.51
CA GLN A 5 4.14 5.64 -8.75
C GLN A 5 4.23 4.24 -8.15
N VAL A 6 4.01 4.05 -6.85
CA VAL A 6 3.64 2.70 -6.35
C VAL A 6 2.59 2.73 -5.22
N VAL A 7 2.49 3.80 -4.41
CA VAL A 7 1.44 3.86 -3.35
C VAL A 7 0.44 5.01 -3.54
N PHE A 8 0.78 6.03 -4.34
CA PHE A 8 -0.04 7.25 -4.49
C PHE A 8 -1.00 7.26 -5.70
N LEU A 9 -1.01 6.21 -6.53
CA LEU A 9 -1.70 6.21 -7.84
C LEU A 9 -3.19 5.84 -7.75
N VAL A 10 -3.66 5.25 -6.65
CA VAL A 10 -5.07 4.84 -6.52
C VAL A 10 -5.97 5.95 -5.94
N THR A 11 -5.43 6.95 -5.26
CA THR A 11 -6.25 7.92 -4.49
C THR A 11 -6.37 9.32 -5.13
N ASN A 12 -5.56 9.64 -6.16
CA ASN A 12 -5.42 11.02 -6.65
C ASN A 12 -6.27 11.38 -7.89
N ARG A 13 -7.46 10.79 -8.04
CA ARG A 13 -8.49 11.32 -8.97
C ARG A 13 -9.81 11.70 -8.31
N ARG A 14 -9.96 11.49 -6.99
CA ARG A 14 -11.08 11.99 -6.17
C ARG A 14 -10.58 12.62 -4.87
N ALA A 15 -9.54 13.44 -4.97
CA ALA A 15 -9.01 14.21 -3.82
C ALA A 15 -9.99 15.27 -3.26
N GLY A 16 -11.20 15.38 -3.82
CA GLY A 16 -12.24 16.29 -3.33
C GLY A 16 -13.05 15.77 -2.13
N GLU A 17 -12.90 14.51 -1.73
CA GLU A 17 -13.80 13.86 -0.75
C GLU A 17 -13.13 13.54 0.61
N PHE A 18 -11.85 13.86 0.82
CA PHE A 18 -11.18 13.59 2.10
C PHE A 18 -11.33 14.77 3.08
N PRO A 19 -11.68 14.53 4.36
CA PRO A 19 -11.73 15.57 5.39
C PRO A 19 -10.40 16.35 5.49
N GLN A 20 -10.49 17.68 5.56
CA GLN A 20 -9.34 18.61 5.59
C GLN A 20 -8.32 18.29 6.70
N GLU A 21 -8.77 17.67 7.78
CA GLU A 21 -7.95 17.26 8.94
C GLU A 21 -6.96 16.13 8.62
N VAL A 22 -7.36 15.17 7.79
CA VAL A 22 -6.47 14.06 7.36
C VAL A 22 -5.45 14.58 6.35
N ARG A 23 -5.89 15.52 5.50
CA ARG A 23 -5.06 16.13 4.48
C ARG A 23 -3.97 17.02 5.08
N SER A 24 -4.30 17.84 6.08
CA SER A 24 -3.33 18.74 6.72
C SER A 24 -2.21 18.00 7.46
N GLN A 25 -2.51 16.83 8.04
CA GLN A 25 -1.51 16.00 8.73
C GLN A 25 -0.49 15.37 7.79
N VAL A 26 -0.92 14.97 6.58
CA VAL A 26 -0.03 14.36 5.58
C VAL A 26 0.69 15.44 4.75
N ASP A 27 0.04 16.56 4.45
CA ASP A 27 0.61 17.67 3.67
C ASP A 27 1.71 18.44 4.44
N ALA A 28 1.78 18.29 5.76
CA ALA A 28 2.79 18.92 6.61
C ALA A 28 4.16 18.21 6.61
N LEU A 29 4.26 17.00 6.04
CA LEU A 29 5.48 16.19 6.02
C LEU A 29 6.15 16.27 4.64
N SER A 30 7.44 16.62 4.62
CA SER A 30 8.24 16.54 3.38
C SER A 30 8.32 15.09 2.88
N LEU A 31 8.53 14.89 1.57
CA LEU A 31 8.60 13.55 0.97
C LEU A 31 9.64 12.65 1.64
N GLN A 32 10.78 13.22 2.07
CA GLN A 32 11.81 12.49 2.80
C GLN A 32 11.32 12.01 4.18
N GLN A 33 10.59 12.87 4.90
CA GLN A 33 10.01 12.51 6.20
C GLN A 33 8.94 11.43 6.09
N LEU A 34 8.21 11.37 4.97
CA LEU A 34 7.23 10.30 4.72
C LEU A 34 7.90 8.95 4.45
N GLU A 35 9.03 8.92 3.75
CA GLU A 35 9.81 7.69 3.53
C GLU A 35 10.35 7.15 4.86
N ASP A 36 10.96 8.02 5.66
CA ASP A 36 11.50 7.66 6.98
C ASP A 36 10.39 7.19 7.92
N LEU A 37 9.25 7.88 7.95
CA LEU A 37 8.11 7.51 8.78
C LEU A 37 7.47 6.19 8.34
N ALA A 38 7.32 5.96 7.03
CA ALA A 38 6.75 4.72 6.51
C ALA A 38 7.62 3.49 6.83
N GLN A 39 8.95 3.66 6.85
CA GLN A 39 9.89 2.63 7.27
C GLN A 39 9.82 2.40 8.79
N GLN A 40 9.71 3.45 9.60
CA GLN A 40 9.54 3.34 11.06
C GLN A 40 8.24 2.65 11.46
N LEU A 41 7.16 2.87 10.69
CA LEU A 41 5.85 2.24 10.91
C LEU A 41 5.73 0.84 10.29
N GLU A 42 6.81 0.29 9.74
CA GLU A 42 6.86 -1.03 9.07
C GLU A 42 5.88 -1.19 7.91
N VAL A 43 5.37 -0.08 7.36
CA VAL A 43 4.51 -0.07 6.17
C VAL A 43 5.37 -0.34 4.92
N VAL A 44 6.61 0.14 4.94
CA VAL A 44 7.64 -0.13 3.93
C VAL A 44 8.73 -0.97 4.56
N SER A 45 9.11 -2.06 3.90
CA SER A 45 10.17 -2.95 4.39
C SER A 45 11.58 -2.47 4.00
N GLU A 46 11.74 -1.88 2.81
CA GLU A 46 13.03 -1.39 2.30
C GLU A 46 12.83 -0.07 1.51
N VAL A 47 13.62 0.97 1.82
CA VAL A 47 13.73 2.21 1.04
C VAL A 47 15.00 2.14 0.17
N LEU A 48 14.86 2.41 -1.13
CA LEU A 48 15.94 2.24 -2.12
C LEU A 48 16.11 3.49 -2.98
N PRO A 49 17.30 3.72 -3.57
CA PRO A 49 17.49 4.76 -4.57
C PRO A 49 16.54 4.60 -5.77
N PRO A 50 16.09 5.70 -6.42
CA PRO A 50 15.03 5.68 -7.44
C PRO A 50 15.25 4.73 -8.62
N ASN A 51 16.51 4.40 -8.93
CA ASN A 51 16.90 3.59 -10.07
C ASN A 51 17.03 2.08 -9.78
N ARG A 52 16.88 1.64 -8.52
CA ARG A 52 17.05 0.23 -8.12
C ARG A 52 15.81 -0.56 -7.67
N PRO A 53 14.59 -0.02 -7.55
CA PRO A 53 13.49 -0.78 -6.93
C PRO A 53 13.11 -2.02 -7.74
N MET A 54 13.16 -1.94 -9.07
CA MET A 54 12.83 -3.07 -9.93
C MET A 54 13.89 -4.18 -9.86
N GLU A 55 15.17 -3.82 -9.82
CA GLU A 55 16.27 -4.77 -9.66
C GLU A 55 16.11 -5.57 -8.37
N ARG A 56 15.84 -4.87 -7.26
CA ARG A 56 15.63 -5.48 -5.95
C ARG A 56 14.38 -6.35 -5.91
N ALA A 57 13.27 -5.90 -6.51
CA ALA A 57 12.05 -6.69 -6.61
C ALA A 57 12.28 -8.02 -7.35
N TRP A 58 13.05 -8.00 -8.43
CA TRP A 58 13.41 -9.22 -9.17
C TRP A 58 14.32 -10.15 -8.38
N GLU A 59 15.26 -9.60 -7.61
CA GLU A 59 16.11 -10.40 -6.73
C GLU A 59 15.25 -11.18 -5.72
N LEU A 60 14.34 -10.51 -5.02
CA LEU A 60 13.41 -11.11 -4.07
C LEU A 60 12.49 -12.13 -4.76
N ALA A 61 11.96 -11.80 -5.92
CA ALA A 61 11.12 -12.71 -6.70
C ALA A 61 11.88 -13.99 -7.10
N ARG A 62 13.15 -13.88 -7.51
CA ARG A 62 14.00 -15.04 -7.81
C ARG A 62 14.31 -15.87 -6.57
N GLN A 63 14.50 -15.24 -5.41
CA GLN A 63 14.67 -15.95 -4.14
C GLN A 63 13.41 -16.75 -3.77
N LEU A 64 12.22 -16.14 -3.91
CA LEU A 64 10.95 -16.81 -3.69
C LEU A 64 10.73 -17.95 -4.70
N ALA A 65 11.09 -17.77 -5.96
CA ALA A 65 10.94 -18.77 -7.01
C ALA A 65 11.77 -20.06 -6.79
N LYS A 66 12.74 -20.05 -5.86
CA LYS A 66 13.47 -21.26 -5.45
C LYS A 66 12.61 -22.21 -4.59
N GLN A 67 11.49 -21.72 -4.04
CA GLN A 67 10.59 -22.52 -3.21
C GLN A 67 9.65 -23.37 -4.09
N PRO A 68 9.20 -24.54 -3.61
CA PRO A 68 8.16 -25.32 -4.28
C PRO A 68 6.88 -24.50 -4.51
N ALA A 69 6.22 -24.69 -5.66
CA ALA A 69 5.05 -23.91 -6.04
C ALA A 69 3.89 -24.01 -5.02
N LEU A 70 3.70 -25.19 -4.39
CA LEU A 70 2.70 -25.37 -3.34
C LEU A 70 3.04 -24.60 -2.06
N ASN A 71 4.32 -24.52 -1.69
CA ASN A 71 4.74 -23.75 -0.51
C ASN A 71 4.40 -22.26 -0.71
N LEU A 72 4.73 -21.67 -1.86
CA LEU A 72 4.40 -20.28 -2.14
C LEU A 72 2.89 -20.00 -2.07
N ARG A 73 2.08 -20.90 -2.67
CA ARG A 73 0.61 -20.77 -2.68
C ARG A 73 0.03 -20.85 -1.27
N TYR A 74 0.42 -21.86 -0.49
CA TYR A 74 -0.14 -22.05 0.85
C TYR A 74 0.39 -21.04 1.87
N THR A 75 1.65 -20.62 1.78
CA THR A 75 2.16 -19.50 2.58
C THR A 75 1.37 -18.23 2.32
N ARG A 76 1.07 -17.90 1.05
CA ARG A 76 0.22 -16.75 0.73
C ARG A 76 -1.19 -16.89 1.30
N VAL A 77 -1.80 -18.08 1.24
CA VAL A 77 -3.13 -18.32 1.82
C VAL A 77 -3.11 -18.08 3.33
N ALA A 78 -2.15 -18.69 4.04
CA ALA A 78 -2.02 -18.55 5.49
C ALA A 78 -1.80 -17.09 5.92
N LEU A 79 -0.86 -16.39 5.27
CA LEU A 79 -0.53 -15.00 5.61
C LEU A 79 -1.67 -14.01 5.31
N THR A 80 -2.49 -14.28 4.29
CA THR A 80 -3.57 -13.36 3.88
C THR A 80 -4.91 -13.65 4.53
N GLN A 81 -5.05 -14.74 5.29
CA GLN A 81 -6.34 -15.17 5.85
C GLN A 81 -6.98 -14.10 6.75
N ARG A 82 -6.23 -13.60 7.74
CA ARG A 82 -6.74 -12.57 8.66
C ARG A 82 -7.05 -11.27 7.93
N LEU A 83 -6.18 -10.85 7.01
CA LEU A 83 -6.38 -9.63 6.23
C LEU A 83 -7.66 -9.69 5.40
N LYS A 84 -7.90 -10.81 4.71
CA LYS A 84 -9.12 -11.01 3.91
C LYS A 84 -10.38 -10.89 4.75
N ARG A 85 -10.38 -11.41 5.98
CA ARG A 85 -11.49 -11.29 6.91
C ARG A 85 -11.76 -9.82 7.27
N LEU A 86 -10.74 -9.10 7.72
CA LEU A 86 -10.87 -7.69 8.11
C LEU A 86 -11.37 -6.81 6.95
N VAL A 87 -10.84 -7.04 5.74
CA VAL A 87 -11.29 -6.33 4.54
C VAL A 87 -12.75 -6.65 4.24
N SER A 88 -13.15 -7.92 4.28
CA SER A 88 -14.53 -8.33 3.96
C SER A 88 -15.55 -7.79 4.96
N GLU A 89 -15.18 -7.68 6.24
CA GLU A 89 -16.02 -7.13 7.31
C GLU A 89 -16.28 -5.62 7.11
N GLY A 90 -15.27 -4.85 6.70
CA GLY A 90 -15.37 -3.39 6.61
C GLY A 90 -15.77 -2.83 5.25
N ILE A 91 -15.42 -3.50 4.16
CA ILE A 91 -15.48 -2.89 2.82
C ILE A 91 -16.91 -2.65 2.33
N GLY A 92 -17.84 -3.57 2.60
CA GLY A 92 -19.24 -3.42 2.19
C GLY A 92 -19.91 -2.21 2.86
N TYR A 93 -19.69 -2.05 4.17
CA TYR A 93 -20.21 -0.91 4.92
C TYR A 93 -19.56 0.41 4.49
N GLY A 94 -18.23 0.42 4.34
CA GLY A 94 -17.50 1.61 3.88
C GLY A 94 -17.95 2.09 2.50
N LEU A 95 -18.11 1.17 1.54
CA LEU A 95 -18.61 1.50 0.21
C LEU A 95 -20.07 1.99 0.24
N ALA A 96 -20.92 1.34 1.04
CA ALA A 96 -22.32 1.76 1.18
C ALA A 96 -22.42 3.19 1.72
N LEU A 97 -21.63 3.56 2.73
CA LEU A 97 -21.61 4.93 3.27
C LEU A 97 -21.12 5.95 2.23
N ILE A 98 -20.07 5.62 1.47
CA ILE A 98 -19.54 6.51 0.42
C ILE A 98 -20.62 6.80 -0.64
N PHE A 99 -21.35 5.77 -1.08
CA PHE A 99 -22.38 5.95 -2.12
C PHE A 99 -23.72 6.47 -1.59
N ALA A 100 -24.07 6.20 -0.33
CA ALA A 100 -25.30 6.71 0.28
C ALA A 100 -25.26 8.23 0.55
N HIS A 101 -24.06 8.83 0.60
CA HIS A 101 -23.87 10.27 0.79
C HIS A 101 -23.46 11.00 -0.50
N SER A 102 -23.59 10.35 -1.66
CA SER A 102 -23.38 11.00 -2.96
C SER A 102 -24.70 11.66 -3.41
N PRO A 103 -24.75 12.99 -3.57
CA PRO A 103 -25.97 13.70 -4.01
C PRO A 103 -26.35 13.40 -5.46
#